data_AF-A0A527VV58-F1
#
_entry.id   AF-A0A527VV58-F1
#
_cell.length_a   1.000
_cell.length_b   1.000
_cell.length_c   1.000
_cell.angle_alpha   90.00
_cell.angle_beta   90.00
_cell.angle_gamma   90.00
#
_symmetry.space_group_name_H-M   'P 1'
#
loop_
_entity.id
_entity.type
_entity.pdbx_description
1 polymer ?
#
loop_
_entity_poly.entity_id
_entity_poly.type
_entity_poly.pdbx_seq_one_letter_code
_entity_poly.pdbx_strand_id
1 'polypeptide(L)'
;TDLFIRLVEARCGAFGLELESPRNGAERGSQVSFAHPHGYQVMRALIERGVIGDFRAPSTVRFGFTPLYVGYRDVWDAVEVLEEILRTGAWQEARYAVKEAVT
;
A
#
# COMPACT_ATOMS: atom_id res chain seq x y z
N THR A 1 -8.35 10.84 3.55
CA THR A 1 -7.29 9.99 2.94
C THR A 1 -6.08 10.78 2.45
N ASP A 2 -6.11 12.11 2.44
CA ASP A 2 -4.99 12.97 2.01
C ASP A 2 -3.69 12.78 2.80
N LEU A 3 -3.80 12.50 4.11
CA LEU A 3 -2.62 12.24 4.94
C LEU A 3 -1.81 11.07 4.39
N PHE A 4 -2.47 9.96 4.03
CA PHE A 4 -1.81 8.77 3.52
C PHE A 4 -1.04 9.08 2.24
N ILE A 5 -1.67 9.76 1.26
CA ILE A 5 -1.01 10.15 0.01
C ILE A 5 0.24 10.99 0.28
N ARG A 6 0.13 12.03 1.12
CA ARG A 6 1.25 12.91 1.44
C ARG A 6 2.41 12.15 2.09
N LEU A 7 2.12 11.24 3.02
CA LEU A 7 3.15 10.46 3.71
C LEU A 7 3.83 9.47 2.75
N VAL A 8 3.06 8.77 1.92
CA VAL A 8 3.62 7.84 0.92
C VAL A 8 4.50 8.58 -0.09
N GLU A 9 4.07 9.73 -0.61
CA GLU A 9 4.88 10.51 -1.55
C GLU A 9 6.16 11.03 -0.90
N ALA A 10 6.08 11.52 0.34
CA ALA A 10 7.23 12.08 1.06
C ALA A 10 8.26 11.01 1.45
N ARG A 11 7.81 9.81 1.84
CA ARG A 11 8.67 8.77 2.44
C ARG A 11 9.01 7.64 1.48
N CYS A 12 8.10 7.34 0.56
CA CYS A 12 8.22 6.20 -0.34
C CYS A 12 8.34 6.58 -1.83
N GLY A 13 8.32 7.88 -2.17
CA GLY A 13 8.36 8.36 -3.56
C GLY A 13 9.58 7.88 -4.37
N ALA A 14 10.69 7.57 -3.71
CA ALA A 14 11.90 7.05 -4.36
C ALA A 14 11.80 5.57 -4.78
N PHE A 15 10.78 4.84 -4.34
CA PHE A 15 10.65 3.39 -4.54
C PHE A 15 9.69 3.00 -5.66
N GLY A 16 9.38 3.91 -6.59
CA GLY A 16 8.57 3.58 -7.78
C GLY A 16 7.08 3.35 -7.50
N LEU A 17 6.54 3.95 -6.43
CA LEU A 17 5.10 4.02 -6.20
C LEU A 17 4.50 5.17 -7.02
N GLU A 18 3.46 4.87 -7.81
CA GLU A 18 2.73 5.88 -8.58
C GLU A 18 1.29 5.98 -8.10
N LEU A 19 0.82 7.19 -7.80
CA LEU A 19 -0.55 7.41 -7.35
C LEU A 19 -1.54 7.21 -8.51
N GLU A 20 -2.40 6.20 -8.40
CA GLU A 20 -3.48 5.95 -9.40
C GLU A 20 -4.78 6.65 -9.04
N SER A 21 -5.03 6.89 -7.75
CA SER A 21 -6.25 7.57 -7.30
C SER A 21 -6.23 9.08 -7.59
N PRO A 22 -7.38 9.72 -7.84
CA PRO A 22 -7.45 11.17 -7.98
C PRO A 22 -6.80 11.88 -6.79
N ARG A 23 -5.91 12.84 -7.07
CA ARG A 23 -5.24 13.64 -6.03
C ARG A 23 -6.21 14.54 -5.28
N ASN A 24 -7.28 15.00 -5.93
CA ASN A 24 -8.34 15.76 -5.28
C ASN A 24 -9.19 14.86 -4.37
N GLY A 25 -9.24 15.17 -3.08
CA GLY A 25 -10.03 14.42 -2.09
C GLY A 25 -11.53 14.43 -2.35
N ALA A 26 -12.05 15.45 -3.01
CA ALA A 26 -13.46 15.55 -3.36
C ALA A 26 -13.89 14.59 -4.49
N GLU A 27 -12.94 14.04 -5.25
CA GLU A 27 -13.18 13.19 -6.42
C GLU A 27 -12.97 11.69 -6.12
N ARG A 28 -12.63 11.34 -4.87
CA ARG A 28 -12.35 9.95 -4.46
C ARG A 28 -13.19 9.52 -3.27
N GLY A 29 -13.47 8.22 -3.22
CA GLY A 29 -14.09 7.58 -2.07
C GLY A 29 -13.12 7.34 -0.91
N SER A 30 -13.42 6.34 -0.10
CA SER A 30 -12.65 5.95 1.08
C SER A 30 -11.46 5.04 0.79
N GLN A 31 -10.94 5.03 -0.44
CA GLN A 31 -9.85 4.16 -0.85
C GLN A 31 -8.76 4.96 -1.59
N VAL A 32 -7.52 4.51 -1.48
CA VAL A 32 -6.36 5.05 -2.22
C VAL A 32 -5.59 3.89 -2.83
N SER A 33 -5.26 4.02 -4.10
CA SER A 33 -4.49 3.06 -4.88
C SER A 33 -3.17 3.65 -5.34
N PHE A 34 -2.12 2.85 -5.25
CA PHE A 34 -0.82 3.09 -5.87
C PHE A 34 -0.46 1.93 -6.81
N ALA A 35 0.19 2.22 -7.92
CA ALA A 35 0.82 1.23 -8.78
C ALA A 35 2.25 0.95 -8.32
N HIS A 36 2.65 -0.32 -8.35
CA HIS A 36 4.04 -0.75 -8.18
C HIS A 36 4.28 -2.00 -9.04
N PRO A 37 5.41 -2.12 -9.78
CA PRO A 37 5.69 -3.29 -10.63
C PRO A 37 5.64 -4.63 -9.89
N HIS A 38 5.97 -4.62 -8.59
CA HIS A 38 5.91 -5.76 -7.69
C HIS A 38 4.79 -5.64 -6.65
N GLY A 39 3.67 -5.01 -7.01
CA GLY A 39 2.58 -4.69 -6.09
C GLY A 39 2.02 -5.91 -5.34
N TYR A 40 2.01 -7.08 -5.98
CA TYR A 40 1.56 -8.32 -5.34
C TYR A 40 2.46 -8.71 -4.16
N GLN A 41 3.78 -8.73 -4.38
CA GLN A 41 4.76 -9.08 -3.36
C GLN A 41 4.77 -8.05 -2.22
N VAL A 42 4.70 -6.76 -2.57
CA VAL A 42 4.63 -5.67 -1.59
C VAL A 42 3.37 -5.81 -0.72
N MET A 43 2.20 -6.06 -1.32
CA MET A 43 0.97 -6.28 -0.55
C MET A 43 1.03 -7.52 0.33
N ARG A 44 1.63 -8.63 -0.12
CA ARG A 44 1.82 -9.81 0.73
C ARG A 44 2.73 -9.53 1.92
N ALA A 45 3.83 -8.79 1.71
CA ALA A 45 4.73 -8.38 2.77
C ALA A 45 4.08 -7.42 3.78
N LEU A 46 3.16 -6.56 3.32
CA LEU A 46 2.35 -5.68 4.17
C LEU A 46 1.35 -6.48 5.01
N ILE A 47 0.61 -7.40 4.40
CA ILE A 47 -0.37 -8.25 5.07
C ILE A 47 0.28 -9.08 6.18
N GLU A 48 1.46 -9.66 5.93
CA GLU A 48 2.20 -10.40 6.96
C GLU A 48 2.59 -9.51 8.15
N ARG A 49 2.85 -8.22 7.92
CA ARG A 49 3.14 -7.22 8.97
C ARG A 49 1.90 -6.54 9.55
N GLY A 50 0.71 -7.05 9.24
CA GLY A 50 -0.56 -6.55 9.79
C GLY A 50 -1.16 -5.34 9.07
N VAL A 51 -0.55 -4.86 7.99
CA VAL A 51 -1.13 -3.79 7.15
C VAL A 51 -1.96 -4.43 6.05
N ILE A 52 -3.27 -4.48 6.26
CA ILE A 52 -4.19 -5.19 5.36
C ILE A 52 -4.72 -4.23 4.28
N GLY A 53 -4.48 -4.59 3.03
CA GLY A 53 -5.13 -3.98 1.87
C GLY A 53 -5.43 -5.06 0.82
N ASP A 54 -5.63 -4.64 -0.43
CA ASP A 54 -5.86 -5.57 -1.54
C ASP A 54 -4.96 -5.28 -2.73
N PHE A 55 -4.59 -6.35 -3.44
CA PHE A 55 -3.88 -6.26 -4.71
C PHE A 55 -4.85 -6.45 -5.87
N ARG A 56 -4.79 -5.57 -6.87
CA ARG A 56 -5.51 -5.73 -8.12
C ARG A 56 -4.51 -5.84 -9.27
N ALA A 57 -4.63 -6.92 -10.04
CA ALA A 57 -3.78 -7.12 -11.20
C ALA A 57 -3.95 -5.95 -12.19
N PRO A 58 -2.87 -5.53 -12.88
CA PRO A 58 -1.55 -6.15 -12.89
C PRO A 58 -0.59 -5.69 -11.78
N SER A 59 -0.79 -4.51 -11.17
CA SER A 59 0.23 -3.84 -10.34
C SER A 59 -0.34 -2.95 -9.22
N THR A 60 -1.65 -2.92 -9.04
CA THR A 60 -2.32 -1.98 -8.12
C THR A 60 -2.31 -2.51 -6.69
N VAL A 61 -1.86 -1.67 -5.77
CA VAL A 61 -1.85 -1.86 -4.32
C VAL A 61 -2.88 -0.88 -3.74
N ARG A 62 -4.00 -1.38 -3.24
CA ARG A 62 -5.13 -0.56 -2.77
C ARG A 62 -5.31 -0.64 -1.26
N PHE A 63 -5.54 0.53 -0.67
CA PHE A 63 -5.74 0.73 0.76
C PHE A 63 -7.14 1.30 0.99
N GLY A 64 -7.93 0.61 1.81
CA GLY A 64 -9.24 1.07 2.27
C GLY A 64 -9.14 1.78 3.61
N PHE A 65 -9.87 2.88 3.78
CA PHE A 65 -9.90 3.69 5.00
C PHE A 65 -11.32 3.79 5.51
N THR A 66 -11.64 3.09 6.59
CA THR A 66 -12.96 3.19 7.23
C THR A 66 -12.88 4.16 8.42
N PRO A 67 -13.43 5.38 8.33
CA PRO A 67 -13.22 6.41 9.36
C PRO A 67 -13.77 6.07 10.75
N LEU A 68 -14.64 5.06 10.85
CA LEU A 68 -15.19 4.59 12.13
C LEU A 68 -14.13 3.96 13.04
N TYR A 69 -13.06 3.38 12.47
CA TYR A 69 -12.05 2.64 13.23
C TYR A 69 -10.62 2.79 12.71
N VAL A 70 -10.39 3.50 11.60
CA VAL A 70 -9.06 3.84 11.11
C VAL A 70 -8.73 5.28 11.50
N GLY A 71 -7.78 5.46 12.41
CA GLY A 71 -7.27 6.74 12.88
C GLY A 71 -5.99 7.19 12.17
N TYR A 72 -5.54 8.41 12.48
CA TYR A 72 -4.31 8.97 11.90
C TYR A 72 -3.04 8.20 12.30
N ARG A 73 -3.04 7.59 13.49
CA ARG A 73 -1.93 6.74 13.94
C ARG A 73 -1.81 5.48 13.08
N ASP A 74 -2.92 4.81 12.80
CA ASP A 74 -2.92 3.62 11.93
C ASP A 74 -2.38 3.96 10.53
N VAL A 75 -2.71 5.15 10.02
CA VAL A 75 -2.18 5.67 8.75
C VAL A 75 -0.67 5.88 8.82
N TRP A 76 -0.17 6.45 9.92
CA TRP A 76 1.28 6.66 10.11
C TRP A 76 2.02 5.33 10.18
N ASP A 77 1.58 4.44 11.08
CA ASP A 77 2.20 3.14 11.32
C ASP A 77 2.19 2.29 10.03
N ALA A 78 1.11 2.34 9.24
CA ALA A 78 1.03 1.65 7.95
C ALA A 78 2.05 2.19 6.92
N VAL A 79 2.29 3.51 6.89
CA VAL A 79 3.29 4.08 5.98
C VAL A 79 4.71 3.76 6.45
N GLU A 80 4.98 3.71 7.76
CA GLU A 80 6.29 3.28 8.27
C GLU A 80 6.61 1.83 7.87
N VAL A 81 5.64 0.93 8.01
CA VAL A 81 5.80 -0.47 7.57
C VAL A 81 6.01 -0.55 6.06
N LEU A 82 5.25 0.21 5.27
CA LEU A 82 5.42 0.26 3.82
C LEU A 82 6.81 0.75 3.42
N GLU A 83 7.28 1.84 4.02
CA GLU A 83 8.62 2.38 3.78
C GLU A 83 9.69 1.35 4.14
N GLU A 84 9.58 0.68 5.29
CA GLU A 84 10.54 -0.33 5.72
C GLU A 84 10.61 -1.49 4.71
N ILE A 85 9.46 -2.02 4.28
CA ILE A 85 9.39 -3.09 3.27
C ILE A 85 10.09 -2.68 1.98
N LEU A 86 9.81 -1.48 1.48
CA LEU A 86 10.38 -0.98 0.22
C LEU A 86 11.88 -0.72 0.34
N ARG A 87 12.30 -0.05 1.42
CA ARG A 87 13.70 0.31 1.69
C ARG A 87 14.59 -0.92 1.91
N THR A 88 14.09 -1.94 2.61
CA THR A 88 14.85 -3.16 2.90
C THR A 88 14.77 -4.19 1.77
N GLY A 89 13.80 -4.05 0.86
CA GLY A 89 13.54 -5.05 -0.17
C GLY A 89 12.92 -6.32 0.40
N ALA A 90 12.33 -6.31 1.60
CA ALA A 90 11.75 -7.51 2.22
C ALA A 90 10.68 -8.18 1.34
N TRP A 91 9.99 -7.43 0.49
CA TRP A 91 9.05 -7.97 -0.50
C TRP A 91 9.70 -8.91 -1.52
N GLN A 92 11.03 -8.90 -1.69
CA GLN A 92 11.75 -9.75 -2.64
C GLN A 92 11.94 -11.19 -2.15
N GLU A 93 11.61 -11.49 -0.90
CA GLU A 93 11.67 -12.85 -0.39
C GLU A 93 10.78 -13.79 -1.22
N ALA A 94 11.31 -14.97 -1.56
CA ALA A 94 10.65 -15.92 -2.47
C ALA A 94 9.23 -16.30 -2.04
N ARG A 95 8.96 -16.31 -0.72
CA ARG A 95 7.63 -16.57 -0.15
C ARG A 95 6.54 -15.60 -0.61
N TYR A 96 6.90 -14.35 -0.95
CA TYR A 96 5.95 -13.36 -1.43
C TYR A 96 5.67 -13.43 -2.92
N ALA A 97 6.52 -14.13 -3.69
CA ALA A 97 6.34 -14.33 -5.12
C ALA A 97 5.36 -15.47 -5.44
N VAL A 98 5.05 -16.33 -4.46
CA VAL A 98 4.10 -17.44 -4.64
C VAL A 98 2.68 -16.88 -4.72
N LYS A 99 2.09 -16.96 -5.91
CA LYS A 99 0.65 -16.73 -6.08
C LYS A 99 -0.07 -17.95 -5.54
N GLU A 100 -0.63 -17.84 -4.34
CA GLU A 100 -1.54 -18.87 -3.82
C GLU A 100 -2.69 -18.99 -4.81
N ALA A 101 -2.84 -20.18 -5.42
CA ALA A 101 -4.00 -20.49 -6.23
C ALA A 101 -5.21 -20.47 -5.29
N VAL A 102 -6.10 -19.52 -5.47
CA VAL A 102 -7.41 -19.54 -4.83
C VAL A 102 -8.17 -20.71 -5.45
N THR A 103 -8.26 -21.84 -4.74
CA THR A 103 -9.15 -22.97 -5.08
C THR A 103 -10.61 -22.60 -4.88
#